data_AF-K6WG10-F1
#
_entry.id   AF-K6WG10-F1
#
_cell.length_a   1.000
_cell.length_b   1.000
_cell.length_c   1.000
_cell.angle_alpha   90.00
_cell.angle_beta   90.00
_cell.angle_gamma   90.00
#
_symmetry.space_group_name_H-M   'P 1'
#
loop_
_entity.id
_entity.type
_entity.pdbx_description
1 polymer ?
#
loop_
_entity_poly.entity_id
_entity_poly.type
_entity_poly.pdbx_seq_one_letter_code
_entity_poly.pdbx_strand_id
1 'polypeptide(L)'
;MSSITEELGGPGAFDDAYRRLVDYVGGRDDPPDPADVLAMQMVLRIEKTTPPERTDLLTAAGRAVALLCLDDRAGADGPWATPMDAWCDARIRKIARRARGAQWSAAQEVWGLTATAGEAQARAIVPGRVGDVDRRIGRLQIGGTEVDGVVGSDAAPDGGLCLWLNPGLDMTVGKSAAQVGHGAMLGVKLMSARQALAWRSAGCPLVVQEADQQRWARLLAAEARGLAVAVRDAGFTEIAPGSVTVIAEVPR
;
A
#
# COMPACT_ATOMS: atom_id res chain seq x y z
N MET A 1 17.08 -33.72 4.85
CA MET A 1 15.63 -33.43 4.75
C MET A 1 15.48 -32.28 3.78
N SER A 2 15.04 -32.59 2.56
CA SER A 2 15.05 -31.66 1.42
C SER A 2 14.22 -30.40 1.68
N SER A 3 14.83 -29.27 1.32
CA SER A 3 14.22 -27.97 1.13
C SER A 3 13.08 -28.07 0.12
N ILE A 4 11.87 -27.69 0.56
CA ILE A 4 10.73 -27.37 -0.30
C ILE A 4 10.64 -25.85 -0.30
N THR A 5 11.45 -25.20 -1.13
CA THR A 5 11.34 -23.78 -1.44
C THR A 5 11.80 -23.60 -2.87
N GLU A 6 11.02 -22.85 -3.66
CA GLU A 6 11.21 -22.50 -5.08
C GLU A 6 10.48 -23.39 -6.10
N GLU A 7 9.16 -23.21 -6.21
CA GLU A 7 8.40 -23.17 -7.48
C GLU A 7 6.92 -22.83 -7.19
N LEU A 8 6.64 -21.66 -6.59
CA LEU A 8 5.27 -21.19 -6.35
C LEU A 8 4.91 -19.98 -7.23
N GLY A 9 5.38 -20.00 -8.47
CA GLY A 9 5.00 -19.02 -9.49
C GLY A 9 5.00 -19.72 -10.85
N GLY A 10 3.82 -20.14 -11.32
CA GLY A 10 3.68 -20.64 -12.68
C GLY A 10 3.99 -19.55 -13.70
N PRO A 11 4.32 -19.89 -14.96
CA PRO A 11 4.45 -18.92 -16.03
C PRO A 11 3.18 -18.05 -16.09
N GLY A 12 3.33 -16.73 -15.97
CA GLY A 12 2.22 -15.77 -16.02
C GLY A 12 1.70 -15.25 -14.67
N ALA A 13 2.18 -15.75 -13.52
CA ALA A 13 1.72 -15.28 -12.21
C ALA A 13 1.92 -13.75 -12.00
N PHE A 14 3.11 -13.24 -12.33
CA PHE A 14 3.35 -11.80 -12.32
C PHE A 14 2.41 -11.05 -13.28
N ASP A 15 2.17 -11.58 -14.47
CA ASP A 15 1.33 -10.92 -15.48
C ASP A 15 -0.13 -10.83 -15.02
N ASP A 16 -0.67 -11.85 -14.33
CA ASP A 16 -1.99 -11.79 -13.70
C ASP A 16 -2.04 -10.73 -12.61
N ALA A 17 -1.05 -10.72 -11.72
CA ALA A 17 -0.96 -9.74 -10.64
C ALA A 17 -0.85 -8.32 -11.21
N TYR A 18 -0.02 -8.10 -12.23
CA TYR A 18 0.13 -6.83 -12.93
C TYR A 18 -1.19 -6.40 -13.60
N ARG A 19 -1.84 -7.29 -14.37
CA ARG A 19 -3.12 -7.00 -15.04
C ARG A 19 -4.20 -6.61 -14.05
N ARG A 20 -4.33 -7.32 -12.92
CA ARG A 20 -5.27 -6.96 -11.84
C ARG A 20 -5.14 -5.50 -11.41
N LEU A 21 -3.92 -4.98 -11.26
CA LEU A 21 -3.71 -3.60 -10.83
C LEU A 21 -3.94 -2.59 -11.96
N VAL A 22 -3.55 -2.93 -13.18
CA VAL A 22 -3.73 -2.05 -14.35
C VAL A 22 -5.21 -1.90 -14.71
N ASP A 23 -5.96 -2.99 -14.66
CA ASP A 23 -7.38 -3.05 -15.03
C ASP A 23 -8.31 -2.57 -13.92
N TYR A 24 -7.81 -2.36 -12.70
CA TYR A 24 -8.60 -1.83 -11.59
C TYR A 24 -9.17 -0.44 -11.91
N VAL A 25 -10.50 -0.31 -11.96
CA VAL A 25 -11.21 0.94 -12.27
C VAL A 25 -12.07 1.46 -11.10
N GLY A 26 -11.98 0.82 -9.93
CA GLY A 26 -12.91 1.02 -8.83
C GLY A 26 -13.85 -0.19 -8.70
N GLY A 27 -14.05 -0.66 -7.48
CA GLY A 27 -14.83 -1.88 -7.23
C GLY A 27 -16.31 -1.62 -6.94
N ARG A 28 -17.02 -2.71 -6.63
CA ARG A 28 -18.46 -2.75 -6.36
C ARG A 28 -18.84 -2.04 -5.06
N ASP A 29 -20.13 -1.77 -4.89
CA ASP A 29 -20.69 -1.27 -3.63
C ASP A 29 -20.42 -2.20 -2.44
N ASP A 30 -20.54 -1.64 -1.24
CA ASP A 30 -20.33 -2.41 -0.03
C ASP A 30 -21.40 -3.48 0.18
N PRO A 31 -21.02 -4.64 0.73
CA PRO A 31 -21.99 -5.62 1.17
C PRO A 31 -22.87 -5.05 2.30
N PRO A 32 -24.10 -5.58 2.48
CA PRO A 32 -25.01 -5.11 3.52
C PRO A 32 -24.47 -5.28 4.95
N ASP A 33 -23.70 -6.35 5.20
CA ASP A 33 -23.04 -6.58 6.49
C ASP A 33 -21.64 -5.93 6.49
N PRO A 34 -21.34 -4.97 7.39
CA PRO A 34 -20.00 -4.40 7.52
C PRO A 34 -18.90 -5.43 7.80
N ALA A 35 -19.23 -6.60 8.36
CA ALA A 35 -18.26 -7.68 8.58
C ALA A 35 -17.81 -8.35 7.26
N ASP A 36 -18.64 -8.30 6.22
CA ASP A 36 -18.33 -8.81 4.88
C ASP A 36 -17.38 -7.91 4.08
N VAL A 37 -17.20 -6.66 4.51
CA VAL A 37 -16.29 -5.72 3.84
C VAL A 37 -14.89 -6.31 3.77
N LEU A 38 -14.29 -6.28 2.58
CA LEU A 38 -12.92 -6.74 2.36
C LEU A 38 -11.93 -5.60 2.63
N ALA A 39 -10.89 -5.89 3.41
CA ALA A 39 -9.84 -4.93 3.71
C ALA A 39 -8.46 -5.59 3.83
N MET A 40 -7.46 -4.93 3.25
CA MET A 40 -6.06 -5.22 3.51
C MET A 40 -5.67 -4.62 4.86
N GLN A 41 -5.25 -5.45 5.81
CA GLN A 41 -4.68 -4.95 7.05
C GLN A 41 -3.22 -4.53 6.81
N MET A 42 -2.83 -3.40 7.39
CA MET A 42 -1.44 -2.93 7.37
C MET A 42 -0.96 -2.82 8.82
N VAL A 43 0.23 -3.34 9.10
CA VAL A 43 0.85 -3.27 10.42
C VAL A 43 2.07 -2.36 10.32
N LEU A 44 2.01 -1.23 11.03
CA LEU A 44 3.09 -0.25 11.15
C LEU A 44 3.90 -0.57 12.41
N ARG A 45 5.20 -0.81 12.25
CA ARG A 45 6.09 -1.04 13.40
C ARG A 45 6.46 0.31 14.01
N ILE A 46 5.91 0.61 15.18
CA ILE A 46 6.16 1.86 15.89
C ILE A 46 6.53 1.53 17.33
N GLU A 47 7.84 1.42 17.58
CA GLU A 47 8.40 1.19 18.91
C GLU A 47 8.25 2.44 19.79
N LYS A 48 8.20 2.26 21.12
CA LYS A 48 8.02 3.39 22.04
C LYS A 48 9.30 4.21 22.21
N THR A 49 10.44 3.54 22.26
CA THR A 49 11.75 4.14 22.60
C THR A 49 12.46 4.69 21.38
N THR A 50 12.16 4.13 20.21
CA THR A 50 12.78 4.45 18.92
C THR A 50 11.67 4.50 17.87
N PRO A 51 10.76 5.50 17.95
CA PRO A 51 9.74 5.66 16.93
C PRO A 51 10.42 5.90 15.56
N PRO A 52 9.89 5.34 14.47
CA PRO A 52 10.47 5.53 13.14
C PRO A 52 10.20 6.94 12.61
N GLU A 53 11.04 7.38 11.68
CA GLU A 53 10.78 8.57 10.88
C GLU A 53 9.51 8.41 10.04
N ARG A 54 8.71 9.48 9.96
CA ARG A 54 7.41 9.45 9.25
C ARG A 54 7.56 9.09 7.77
N THR A 55 8.53 9.70 7.07
CA THR A 55 8.80 9.45 5.64
C THR A 55 9.14 7.98 5.39
N ASP A 56 10.04 7.41 6.20
CA ASP A 56 10.46 6.02 6.11
C ASP A 56 9.30 5.06 6.40
N LEU A 57 8.49 5.34 7.42
CA LEU A 57 7.36 4.50 7.77
C LEU A 57 6.31 4.45 6.65
N LEU A 58 6.00 5.60 6.05
CA LEU A 58 5.08 5.68 4.91
C LEU A 58 5.68 5.01 3.67
N THR A 59 6.98 5.18 3.44
CA THR A 59 7.70 4.51 2.35
C THR A 59 7.65 3.00 2.50
N ALA A 60 7.97 2.47 3.69
CA ALA A 60 7.86 1.05 4.00
C ALA A 60 6.41 0.55 3.81
N ALA A 61 5.40 1.34 4.21
CA ALA A 61 4.00 1.00 4.04
C ALA A 61 3.60 0.87 2.56
N GLY A 62 3.99 1.84 1.72
CA GLY A 62 3.75 1.80 0.29
C GLY A 62 4.43 0.59 -0.37
N ARG A 63 5.69 0.33 -0.02
CA ARG A 63 6.48 -0.79 -0.55
C ARG A 63 5.88 -2.14 -0.18
N ALA A 64 5.47 -2.32 1.07
CA ALA A 64 4.86 -3.57 1.53
C ALA A 64 3.58 -3.90 0.75
N VAL A 65 2.74 -2.88 0.48
CA VAL A 65 1.53 -3.06 -0.32
C VAL A 65 1.86 -3.39 -1.78
N ALA A 66 2.75 -2.62 -2.42
CA ALA A 66 3.12 -2.85 -3.80
C ALA A 66 3.74 -4.24 -4.02
N LEU A 67 4.65 -4.64 -3.12
CA LEU A 67 5.26 -5.97 -3.15
C LEU A 67 4.21 -7.06 -3.00
N LEU A 68 3.26 -6.92 -2.07
CA LEU A 68 2.22 -7.93 -1.87
C LEU A 68 1.30 -8.04 -3.08
N CYS A 69 0.91 -6.90 -3.65
CA CYS A 69 0.05 -6.85 -4.83
C CYS A 69 0.69 -7.46 -6.09
N LEU A 70 2.03 -7.44 -6.20
CA LEU A 70 2.80 -7.96 -7.33
C LEU A 70 3.53 -9.29 -7.03
N ASP A 71 3.26 -9.90 -5.87
CA ASP A 71 3.84 -11.18 -5.46
C ASP A 71 3.29 -12.31 -6.36
N ASP A 72 4.14 -13.25 -6.76
CA ASP A 72 3.72 -14.35 -7.63
C ASP A 72 2.64 -15.23 -6.97
N ARG A 73 2.59 -15.30 -5.64
CA ARG A 73 1.51 -16.01 -4.90
C ARG A 73 0.15 -15.34 -5.03
N ALA A 74 0.10 -14.07 -5.45
CA ALA A 74 -1.13 -13.35 -5.75
C ALA A 74 -1.58 -13.54 -7.21
N GLY A 75 -0.78 -14.16 -8.07
CA GLY A 75 -1.13 -14.43 -9.47
C GLY A 75 -1.45 -15.89 -9.73
N ALA A 76 -1.98 -16.18 -10.94
CA ALA A 76 -2.34 -17.52 -11.39
C ALA A 76 -3.12 -18.30 -10.31
N ASP A 77 -2.78 -19.58 -10.10
CA ASP A 77 -3.37 -20.43 -9.06
C ASP A 77 -2.69 -20.27 -7.68
N GLY A 78 -2.02 -19.13 -7.45
CA GLY A 78 -1.33 -18.83 -6.21
C GLY A 78 -2.29 -18.76 -5.02
N PRO A 79 -1.84 -19.08 -3.79
CA PRO A 79 -2.70 -19.15 -2.61
C PRO A 79 -3.30 -17.80 -2.20
N TRP A 80 -2.80 -16.68 -2.76
CA TRP A 80 -3.30 -15.33 -2.49
C TRP A 80 -4.11 -14.78 -3.66
N ALA A 81 -4.24 -15.49 -4.78
CA ALA A 81 -4.91 -14.98 -5.98
C ALA A 81 -6.39 -14.64 -5.71
N THR A 82 -7.18 -15.61 -5.25
CA THR A 82 -8.61 -15.40 -4.93
C THR A 82 -8.88 -14.26 -3.94
N PRO A 83 -8.22 -14.17 -2.76
CA PRO A 83 -8.47 -13.05 -1.85
C PRO A 83 -8.04 -11.70 -2.46
N MET A 84 -7.00 -11.66 -3.28
CA MET A 84 -6.57 -10.45 -3.97
C MET A 84 -7.55 -10.01 -5.06
N ASP A 85 -8.07 -10.95 -5.86
CA ASP A 85 -9.12 -10.69 -6.85
C ASP A 85 -10.37 -10.15 -6.17
N ALA A 86 -10.87 -10.85 -5.15
CA ALA A 86 -12.08 -10.45 -4.43
C ALA A 86 -11.96 -9.05 -3.83
N TRP A 87 -10.79 -8.71 -3.25
CA TRP A 87 -10.54 -7.38 -2.69
C TRP A 87 -10.40 -6.29 -3.76
N CYS A 88 -9.78 -6.57 -4.91
CA CYS A 88 -9.67 -5.61 -6.01
C CYS A 88 -11.01 -5.39 -6.73
N ASP A 89 -11.87 -6.42 -6.79
CA ASP A 89 -13.24 -6.34 -7.31
C ASP A 89 -14.19 -5.58 -6.36
N ALA A 90 -13.83 -5.49 -5.08
CA ALA A 90 -14.58 -4.77 -4.06
C ALA A 90 -14.12 -3.31 -3.94
N ARG A 91 -14.84 -2.52 -3.14
CA ARG A 91 -14.40 -1.18 -2.75
C ARG A 91 -13.16 -1.27 -1.85
N ILE A 92 -11.99 -1.14 -2.48
CA ILE A 92 -10.68 -1.30 -1.85
C ILE A 92 -10.55 -0.50 -0.55
N ARG A 93 -10.24 -1.19 0.54
CA ARG A 93 -9.88 -0.62 1.84
C ARG A 93 -8.55 -1.12 2.34
N LYS A 94 -7.87 -0.24 3.07
CA LYS A 94 -6.64 -0.53 3.81
C LYS A 94 -6.81 -0.02 5.24
N ILE A 95 -6.52 -0.86 6.22
CA ILE A 95 -6.65 -0.52 7.65
C ILE A 95 -5.28 -0.58 8.28
N ALA A 96 -4.71 0.59 8.59
CA ALA A 96 -3.45 0.68 9.30
C ALA A 96 -3.63 0.43 10.80
N ARG A 97 -2.75 -0.38 11.37
CA ARG A 97 -2.69 -0.72 12.78
C ARG A 97 -1.25 -0.59 13.27
N ARG A 98 -1.07 -0.23 14.53
CA ARG A 98 0.26 -0.19 15.15
C ARG A 98 0.60 -1.52 15.82
N ALA A 99 1.85 -1.94 15.67
CA ALA A 99 2.45 -3.00 16.48
C ALA A 99 3.85 -2.61 16.98
N ARG A 100 4.32 -3.31 18.02
CA ARG A 100 5.65 -3.17 18.64
C ARG A 100 6.07 -4.46 19.34
N GLY A 101 7.37 -4.70 19.50
CA GLY A 101 7.90 -5.87 20.21
C GLY A 101 7.22 -7.18 19.80
N ALA A 102 6.74 -7.97 20.78
CA ALA A 102 6.09 -9.26 20.52
C ALA A 102 4.84 -9.19 19.64
N GLN A 103 4.11 -8.07 19.62
CA GLN A 103 2.97 -7.88 18.70
C GLN A 103 3.46 -7.79 17.24
N TRP A 104 4.58 -7.11 17.01
CA TRP A 104 5.19 -7.02 15.68
C TRP A 104 5.73 -8.38 15.23
N SER A 105 6.40 -9.10 16.13
CA SER A 105 6.88 -10.47 15.85
C SER A 105 5.73 -11.40 15.46
N ALA A 106 4.63 -11.40 16.22
CA ALA A 106 3.47 -12.23 15.93
C ALA A 106 2.79 -11.89 14.59
N ALA A 107 2.83 -10.62 14.17
CA ALA A 107 2.26 -10.22 12.88
C ALA A 107 3.01 -10.83 11.68
N GLN A 108 4.29 -11.20 11.84
CA GLN A 108 5.08 -11.83 10.77
C GLN A 108 4.58 -13.25 10.43
N GLU A 109 3.88 -13.90 11.35
CA GLU A 109 3.35 -15.26 11.18
C GLU A 109 2.00 -15.30 10.42
N VAL A 110 1.44 -14.14 10.08
CA VAL A 110 0.21 -14.02 9.28
C VAL A 110 0.62 -13.74 7.83
N TRP A 111 -0.04 -14.39 6.86
CA TRP A 111 0.30 -14.23 5.44
C TRP A 111 0.33 -12.76 5.00
N GLY A 112 1.42 -12.40 4.34
CA GLY A 112 1.69 -11.02 3.95
C GLY A 112 3.17 -10.76 3.72
N LEU A 113 3.51 -9.51 3.41
CA LEU A 113 4.88 -9.07 3.15
C LEU A 113 5.26 -7.87 4.00
N THR A 114 6.50 -7.89 4.47
CA THR A 114 7.12 -6.80 5.23
C THR A 114 8.12 -6.09 4.34
N ALA A 115 8.08 -4.76 4.33
CA ALA A 115 9.11 -3.93 3.70
C ALA A 115 9.80 -3.07 4.76
N THR A 116 11.04 -2.67 4.45
CA THR A 116 11.88 -1.83 5.31
C THR A 116 12.37 -0.63 4.49
N ALA A 117 12.28 0.57 5.05
CA ALA A 117 12.86 1.80 4.52
C ALA A 117 13.54 2.53 5.68
N GLY A 118 14.82 2.88 5.52
CA GLY A 118 15.67 3.25 6.66
C GLY A 118 15.58 2.19 7.77
N GLU A 119 15.23 2.62 8.98
CA GLU A 119 14.94 1.72 10.12
C GLU A 119 13.46 1.37 10.27
N ALA A 120 12.57 2.03 9.50
CA ALA A 120 11.14 1.82 9.60
C ALA A 120 10.70 0.54 8.89
N GLN A 121 9.69 -0.11 9.46
CA GLN A 121 9.11 -1.32 8.89
C GLN A 121 7.59 -1.26 8.88
N ALA A 122 7.02 -1.77 7.80
CA ALA A 122 5.59 -1.95 7.68
C ALA A 122 5.29 -3.29 7.00
N ARG A 123 4.13 -3.86 7.32
CA ARG A 123 3.67 -5.13 6.78
C ARG A 123 2.29 -4.98 6.17
N ALA A 124 2.11 -5.46 4.94
CA ALA A 124 0.80 -5.64 4.33
C ALA A 124 0.38 -7.10 4.53
N ILE A 125 -0.87 -7.31 4.95
CA ILE A 125 -1.47 -8.62 5.17
C ILE A 125 -2.37 -8.95 3.98
N VAL A 126 -2.39 -10.22 3.56
CA VAL A 126 -3.29 -10.69 2.50
C VAL A 126 -4.74 -10.29 2.87
N PRO A 127 -5.49 -9.63 1.97
CA PRO A 127 -6.79 -9.07 2.31
C PRO A 127 -7.82 -10.16 2.59
N GLY A 128 -8.83 -9.81 3.39
CA GLY A 128 -9.94 -10.67 3.75
C GLY A 128 -11.08 -9.87 4.37
N ARG A 129 -12.13 -10.58 4.82
CA ARG A 129 -13.31 -9.99 5.49
C ARG A 129 -12.90 -9.31 6.79
N VAL A 130 -13.46 -8.14 7.07
CA VAL A 130 -13.24 -7.40 8.33
C VAL A 130 -13.68 -8.22 9.54
N GLY A 131 -14.71 -9.05 9.40
CA GLY A 131 -15.17 -9.97 10.44
C GLY A 131 -14.23 -11.15 10.74
N ASP A 132 -13.34 -11.50 9.80
CA ASP A 132 -12.52 -12.73 9.85
C ASP A 132 -11.01 -12.43 10.01
N VAL A 133 -10.65 -11.25 10.50
CA VAL A 133 -9.25 -10.84 10.68
C VAL A 133 -8.56 -11.75 11.71
N ASP A 134 -7.38 -12.28 11.35
CA ASP A 134 -6.55 -13.08 12.25
C ASP A 134 -6.38 -12.38 13.61
N ARG A 135 -6.62 -13.10 14.70
CA ARG A 135 -6.63 -12.56 16.07
C ARG A 135 -5.32 -11.82 16.43
N ARG A 136 -4.18 -12.23 15.87
CA ARG A 136 -2.87 -11.57 16.05
C ARG A 136 -2.89 -10.14 15.50
N ILE A 137 -3.64 -9.90 14.42
CA ILE A 137 -3.81 -8.60 13.76
C ILE A 137 -5.02 -7.83 14.33
N GLY A 138 -6.15 -8.50 14.53
CA GLY A 138 -7.40 -7.87 14.99
C GLY A 138 -7.26 -7.19 16.36
N ARG A 139 -6.38 -7.71 17.22
CA ARG A 139 -6.08 -7.12 18.55
C ARG A 139 -5.19 -5.87 18.50
N LEU A 140 -4.59 -5.55 17.35
CA LEU A 140 -3.72 -4.38 17.20
C LEU A 140 -4.55 -3.10 17.12
N GLN A 141 -4.02 -2.01 17.68
CA GLN A 141 -4.69 -0.72 17.73
C GLN A 141 -4.70 -0.05 16.35
N ILE A 142 -5.87 0.43 15.92
CA ILE A 142 -6.01 1.25 14.70
C ILE A 142 -5.49 2.68 14.96
N GLY A 143 -5.70 3.21 16.17
CA GLY A 143 -5.21 4.51 16.61
C GLY A 143 -3.80 4.48 17.23
N GLY A 144 -3.26 5.67 17.51
CA GLY A 144 -1.92 5.83 18.09
C GLY A 144 -0.79 5.53 17.10
N THR A 145 -1.05 5.75 15.81
CA THR A 145 -0.08 5.61 14.72
C THR A 145 0.77 6.86 14.51
N GLU A 146 0.46 7.95 15.23
CA GLU A 146 1.21 9.20 15.12
C GLU A 146 2.69 8.99 15.47
N VAL A 147 3.53 9.51 14.59
CA VAL A 147 4.97 9.62 14.74
C VAL A 147 5.36 11.03 14.35
N ASP A 148 6.36 11.57 15.05
CA ASP A 148 6.88 12.90 14.76
C ASP A 148 7.64 12.92 13.43
N GLY A 149 7.87 14.13 12.90
CA GLY A 149 8.63 14.33 11.67
C GLY A 149 7.79 14.84 10.50
N VAL A 150 8.45 15.58 9.62
CA VAL A 150 7.86 16.11 8.39
C VAL A 150 8.07 15.10 7.26
N VAL A 151 7.09 14.98 6.37
CA VAL A 151 7.22 14.11 5.20
C VAL A 151 8.05 14.82 4.14
N GLY A 152 9.08 14.15 3.64
CA GLY A 152 9.95 14.65 2.58
C GLY A 152 11.37 14.95 3.04
N SER A 153 12.32 14.67 2.15
CA SER A 153 13.74 15.07 2.17
C SER A 153 14.57 14.15 1.26
N ASP A 154 14.04 13.00 0.85
CA ASP A 154 14.75 12.05 0.01
C ASP A 154 14.60 12.36 -1.49
N ALA A 155 15.70 12.16 -2.20
CA ALA A 155 15.70 12.19 -3.66
C ALA A 155 14.77 11.10 -4.21
N ALA A 156 14.07 11.41 -5.30
CA ALA A 156 13.23 10.43 -5.93
C ALA A 156 14.09 9.27 -6.48
N PRO A 157 13.70 8.00 -6.25
CA PRO A 157 14.51 6.87 -6.68
C PRO A 157 14.49 6.70 -8.20
N ASP A 158 15.64 6.36 -8.77
CA ASP A 158 15.76 6.03 -10.18
C ASP A 158 14.83 4.85 -10.54
N GLY A 159 13.96 5.07 -11.52
CA GLY A 159 13.00 4.05 -11.97
C GLY A 159 11.94 3.66 -10.94
N GLY A 160 11.76 4.46 -9.87
CA GLY A 160 10.76 4.24 -8.84
C GLY A 160 9.59 5.22 -8.89
N LEU A 161 8.72 5.13 -7.87
CA LEU A 161 7.58 6.02 -7.72
C LEU A 161 7.88 7.18 -6.76
N CYS A 162 7.35 8.35 -7.06
CA CYS A 162 7.16 9.41 -6.08
C CYS A 162 5.67 9.50 -5.73
N LEU A 163 5.34 9.38 -4.45
CA LEU A 163 3.98 9.46 -3.93
C LEU A 163 3.81 10.78 -3.17
N TRP A 164 3.02 11.69 -3.73
CA TRP A 164 2.82 13.02 -3.19
C TRP A 164 1.56 13.08 -2.35
N LEU A 165 1.69 13.49 -1.08
CA LEU A 165 0.55 13.77 -0.20
C LEU A 165 -0.06 15.14 -0.53
N ASN A 166 -1.38 15.25 -0.39
CA ASN A 166 -2.10 16.51 -0.56
C ASN A 166 -1.79 17.49 0.59
N PRO A 167 -1.23 18.68 0.32
CA PRO A 167 -0.93 19.68 1.36
C PRO A 167 -2.15 20.30 2.04
N GLY A 168 -3.33 20.18 1.42
CA GLY A 168 -4.58 20.74 1.93
C GLY A 168 -5.34 19.81 2.88
N LEU A 169 -4.84 18.61 3.14
CA LEU A 169 -5.51 17.61 3.97
C LEU A 169 -4.63 17.24 5.17
N ASP A 170 -5.15 17.47 6.37
CA ASP A 170 -4.55 16.90 7.58
C ASP A 170 -4.94 15.42 7.68
N MET A 171 -3.95 14.54 7.68
CA MET A 171 -4.13 13.10 7.74
C MET A 171 -3.26 12.52 8.84
N THR A 172 -3.89 11.73 9.70
CA THR A 172 -3.16 10.85 10.64
C THR A 172 -2.16 9.98 9.90
N VAL A 173 -1.10 9.55 10.58
CA VAL A 173 -0.08 8.67 9.98
C VAL A 173 -0.72 7.37 9.46
N GLY A 174 -1.66 6.79 10.20
CA GLY A 174 -2.37 5.58 9.76
C GLY A 174 -3.16 5.78 8.47
N LYS A 175 -3.87 6.91 8.32
CA LYS A 175 -4.58 7.25 7.07
C LYS A 175 -3.59 7.50 5.94
N SER A 176 -2.53 8.27 6.21
CA SER A 176 -1.46 8.52 5.24
C SER A 176 -0.87 7.20 4.73
N ALA A 177 -0.59 6.23 5.62
CA ALA A 177 -0.06 4.91 5.24
C ALA A 177 -1.03 4.12 4.36
N ALA A 178 -2.32 4.14 4.68
CA ALA A 178 -3.35 3.50 3.85
C ALA A 178 -3.45 4.13 2.45
N GLN A 179 -3.44 5.47 2.36
CA GLN A 179 -3.52 6.20 1.10
C GLN A 179 -2.23 6.05 0.27
N VAL A 180 -1.06 6.06 0.91
CA VAL A 180 0.24 5.78 0.27
C VAL A 180 0.29 4.35 -0.26
N GLY A 181 -0.19 3.36 0.51
CA GLY A 181 -0.36 1.99 0.02
C GLY A 181 -1.29 1.90 -1.20
N HIS A 182 -2.38 2.69 -1.21
CA HIS A 182 -3.26 2.80 -2.37
C HIS A 182 -2.54 3.45 -3.57
N GLY A 183 -1.80 4.55 -3.35
CA GLY A 183 -1.04 5.24 -4.38
C GLY A 183 0.04 4.36 -5.01
N ALA A 184 0.77 3.58 -4.19
CA ALA A 184 1.77 2.62 -4.67
C ALA A 184 1.15 1.55 -5.57
N MET A 185 -0.02 1.04 -5.21
CA MET A 185 -0.79 0.08 -6.01
C MET A 185 -1.22 0.68 -7.36
N LEU A 186 -1.81 1.87 -7.35
CA LEU A 186 -2.29 2.52 -8.59
C LEU A 186 -1.15 3.02 -9.48
N GLY A 187 -0.01 3.40 -8.89
CA GLY A 187 1.16 3.86 -9.60
C GLY A 187 1.72 2.84 -10.59
N VAL A 188 1.41 1.55 -10.42
CA VAL A 188 1.76 0.49 -11.37
C VAL A 188 1.21 0.77 -12.78
N LYS A 189 0.06 1.48 -12.91
CA LYS A 189 -0.51 1.91 -14.20
C LYS A 189 0.41 2.85 -15.00
N LEU A 190 1.39 3.48 -14.35
CA LEU A 190 2.38 4.36 -15.00
C LEU A 190 3.56 3.59 -15.59
N MET A 191 3.64 2.28 -15.33
CA MET A 191 4.73 1.42 -15.75
C MET A 191 4.22 0.40 -16.77
N SER A 192 5.00 0.11 -17.81
CA SER A 192 4.81 -1.11 -18.60
C SER A 192 5.06 -2.35 -17.74
N ALA A 193 4.53 -3.52 -18.14
CA ALA A 193 4.75 -4.79 -17.43
C ALA A 193 6.25 -5.07 -17.16
N ARG A 194 7.12 -4.78 -18.14
CA ARG A 194 8.58 -4.92 -17.99
C ARG A 194 9.16 -3.96 -16.94
N GLN A 195 8.70 -2.71 -16.92
CA GLN A 195 9.14 -1.73 -15.92
C GLN A 195 8.63 -2.12 -14.53
N ALA A 196 7.37 -2.53 -14.41
CA ALA A 196 6.79 -2.99 -13.15
C ALA A 196 7.50 -4.24 -12.61
N LEU A 197 7.90 -5.18 -13.48
CA LEU A 197 8.67 -6.35 -13.10
C LEU A 197 10.05 -5.96 -12.56
N ALA A 198 10.77 -5.09 -13.28
CA ALA A 198 12.07 -4.58 -12.83
C ALA A 198 11.96 -3.80 -11.51
N TRP A 199 10.93 -2.97 -11.38
CA TRP A 199 10.62 -2.21 -10.17
C TRP A 199 10.33 -3.13 -8.99
N ARG A 200 9.51 -4.17 -9.17
CA ARG A 200 9.24 -5.20 -8.16
C ARG A 200 10.52 -5.92 -7.74
N SER A 201 11.33 -6.36 -8.71
CA SER A 201 12.60 -7.07 -8.43
C SER A 201 13.61 -6.20 -7.69
N ALA A 202 13.55 -4.87 -7.85
CA ALA A 202 14.32 -3.90 -7.06
C ALA A 202 13.73 -3.61 -5.66
N GLY A 203 12.67 -4.33 -5.27
CA GLY A 203 12.00 -4.13 -3.98
C GLY A 203 11.00 -2.96 -3.97
N CYS A 204 10.42 -2.62 -5.13
CA CYS A 204 9.47 -1.54 -5.34
C CYS A 204 9.97 -0.17 -4.85
N PRO A 205 11.14 0.34 -5.29
CA PRO A 205 11.68 1.60 -4.79
C PRO A 205 10.67 2.75 -4.97
N LEU A 206 10.37 3.46 -3.89
CA LEU A 206 9.50 4.63 -3.91
C LEU A 206 9.90 5.61 -2.80
N VAL A 207 9.48 6.86 -2.95
CA VAL A 207 9.57 7.91 -1.92
C VAL A 207 8.20 8.51 -1.67
N VAL A 208 7.94 8.94 -0.44
CA VAL A 208 6.75 9.72 -0.08
C VAL A 208 7.17 11.16 0.18
N GLN A 209 6.49 12.12 -0.45
CA GLN A 209 6.76 13.54 -0.30
C GLN A 209 5.48 14.32 -0.01
N GLU A 210 5.62 15.45 0.69
CA GLU A 210 4.56 16.43 0.79
C GLU A 210 4.69 17.43 -0.37
N ALA A 211 3.61 17.64 -1.12
CA ALA A 211 3.63 18.62 -2.21
C ALA A 211 3.36 20.02 -1.65
N ASP A 212 4.06 21.05 -2.12
CA ASP A 212 3.54 22.41 -1.99
C ASP A 212 2.35 22.64 -2.94
N GLN A 213 1.64 23.77 -2.78
CA GLN A 213 0.47 24.09 -3.60
C GLN A 213 0.77 24.13 -5.12
N GLN A 214 1.96 24.60 -5.51
CA GLN A 214 2.34 24.69 -6.92
C GLN A 214 2.64 23.31 -7.50
N ARG A 215 3.36 22.47 -6.75
CA ARG A 215 3.64 21.06 -7.09
C ARG A 215 2.35 20.29 -7.20
N TRP A 216 1.43 20.47 -6.25
CA TRP A 216 0.12 19.82 -6.26
C TRP A 216 -0.70 20.17 -7.51
N ALA A 217 -0.77 21.46 -7.88
CA ALA A 217 -1.46 21.89 -9.10
C ALA A 217 -0.83 21.27 -10.37
N ARG A 218 0.50 21.17 -10.44
CA ARG A 218 1.20 20.49 -11.55
C ARG A 218 0.88 19.00 -11.62
N LEU A 219 0.81 18.34 -10.46
CA LEU A 219 0.49 16.91 -10.35
C LEU A 219 -0.95 16.62 -10.80
N LEU A 220 -1.92 17.45 -10.40
CA LEU A 220 -3.30 17.36 -10.89
C LEU A 220 -3.38 17.54 -12.41
N ALA A 221 -2.64 18.51 -12.96
CA ALA A 221 -2.58 18.70 -14.41
C ALA A 221 -1.90 17.52 -15.12
N ALA A 222 -0.91 16.87 -14.50
CA ALA A 222 -0.28 15.66 -15.02
C ALA A 222 -1.22 14.46 -14.99
N GLU A 223 -2.01 14.30 -13.93
CA GLU A 223 -3.04 13.25 -13.82
C GLU A 223 -4.11 13.40 -14.89
N ALA A 224 -4.59 14.63 -15.13
CA ALA A 224 -5.53 14.91 -16.21
C ALA A 224 -5.00 14.55 -17.63
N ARG A 225 -3.66 14.45 -17.79
CA ARG A 225 -3.01 14.01 -19.04
C ARG A 225 -2.62 12.52 -19.03
N GLY A 226 -2.96 11.77 -17.99
CA GLY A 226 -2.57 10.37 -17.82
C GLY A 226 -1.08 10.16 -17.54
N LEU A 227 -0.37 11.19 -17.06
CA LEU A 227 1.07 11.12 -16.73
C LEU A 227 1.32 10.87 -15.23
N ALA A 228 0.28 10.93 -14.42
CA ALA A 228 0.27 10.65 -12.99
C ALA A 228 -1.07 9.97 -12.64
N VAL A 229 -1.16 9.34 -11.46
CA VAL A 229 -2.40 8.69 -11.01
C VAL A 229 -2.78 9.18 -9.62
N ALA A 230 -4.03 9.62 -9.48
CA ALA A 230 -4.57 10.13 -8.22
C ALA A 230 -5.33 9.03 -7.45
N VAL A 231 -5.12 8.97 -6.14
CA VAL A 231 -6.00 8.31 -5.18
C VAL A 231 -7.07 9.29 -4.76
N ARG A 232 -8.34 8.87 -4.82
CA ARG A 232 -9.48 9.67 -4.38
C ARG A 232 -10.13 8.98 -3.18
N ASP A 233 -10.28 9.70 -2.08
CA ASP A 233 -10.90 9.12 -0.90
C ASP A 233 -12.37 8.79 -1.16
N ALA A 234 -12.75 7.58 -0.77
CA ALA A 234 -14.09 7.07 -0.98
C ALA A 234 -15.11 7.65 0.03
N GLY A 235 -14.70 8.47 0.99
CA GLY A 235 -15.61 9.15 1.93
C GLY A 235 -15.91 8.38 3.22
N PHE A 236 -15.09 7.39 3.58
CA PHE A 236 -15.23 6.63 4.83
C PHE A 236 -14.35 7.16 5.96
N THR A 237 -13.78 8.34 5.75
CA THR A 237 -12.94 9.04 6.72
C THR A 237 -13.49 10.45 6.93
N GLU A 238 -12.89 11.22 7.83
CA GLU A 238 -13.21 12.65 8.00
C GLU A 238 -12.85 13.51 6.77
N ILE A 239 -12.18 12.94 5.77
CA ILE A 239 -11.86 13.60 4.51
C ILE A 239 -13.12 13.62 3.63
N ALA A 240 -13.40 14.78 3.03
CA ALA A 240 -14.55 14.92 2.14
C ALA A 240 -14.48 13.89 0.99
N PRO A 241 -15.58 13.15 0.71
CA PRO A 241 -15.60 12.18 -0.38
C PRO A 241 -15.15 12.80 -1.71
N GLY A 242 -14.33 12.08 -2.47
CA GLY A 242 -13.80 12.53 -3.76
C GLY A 242 -12.54 13.40 -3.68
N SER A 243 -12.09 13.77 -2.48
CA SER A 243 -10.82 14.49 -2.29
C SER A 243 -9.65 13.65 -2.80
N VAL A 244 -8.74 14.27 -3.56
CA VAL A 244 -7.47 13.63 -3.93
C VAL A 244 -6.57 13.61 -2.71
N THR A 245 -6.14 12.43 -2.27
CA THR A 245 -5.31 12.27 -1.07
C THR A 245 -3.83 12.12 -1.41
N VAL A 246 -3.55 11.34 -2.45
CA VAL A 246 -2.19 11.02 -2.92
C VAL A 246 -2.15 11.05 -4.44
N ILE A 247 -1.06 11.56 -5.02
CA ILE A 247 -0.78 11.43 -6.45
C ILE A 247 0.53 10.67 -6.65
N ALA A 248 0.47 9.58 -7.41
CA ALA A 248 1.63 8.81 -7.83
C ALA A 248 2.19 9.35 -9.16
N GLU A 249 3.51 9.40 -9.25
CA GLU A 249 4.28 9.86 -10.40
C GLU A 249 5.49 8.94 -10.58
N VAL A 250 5.88 8.69 -11.83
CA VAL A 250 7.22 8.20 -12.16
C VAL A 250 8.06 9.43 -12.53
N PRO A 251 9.03 9.83 -11.69
CA PRO A 251 9.92 10.94 -12.00
C PRO A 251 10.63 10.69 -13.33
N ARG A 252 10.82 11.75 -14.11
CA ARG A 252 11.49 11.71 -15.42
C ARG A 252 12.85 12.39 -15.37
#